data_AF-A0ABD0PHC9-F1
#
_entry.id   AF-A0ABD0PHC9-F1
#
_cell.length_a   1.000
_cell.length_b   1.000
_cell.length_c   1.000
_cell.angle_alpha   90.00
_cell.angle_beta   90.00
_cell.angle_gamma   90.00
#
_symmetry.space_group_name_H-M   'P 1'
#
loop_
_entity.id
_entity.type
_entity.pdbx_description
1 polymer ?
#
loop_
_entity_poly.entity_id
_entity_poly.type
_entity_poly.pdbx_seq_one_letter_code
_entity_poly.pdbx_strand_id
1 'polypeptide(L)' 'MCGVLCCRFDFTHKKQSGGSGQYGKVIGVLEPLDPENYTKLEFSDETVGTNIPKQFVPAVER' A
#
# COMPACT_ATOMS: atom_id res chain seq x y z
N MET A 1 -16.14 23.36 0.36
CA MET A 1 -15.89 21.90 0.30
C MET A 1 -14.59 21.71 -0.46
N CYS A 2 -13.48 21.57 0.27
CA CYS A 2 -12.15 21.47 -0.32
C CYS A 2 -12.04 20.11 -1.04
N GLY A 3 -11.78 20.12 -2.34
CA GLY A 3 -11.72 18.92 -3.17
C GLY A 3 -10.50 18.09 -2.83
N VAL A 4 -10.74 16.91 -2.27
CA VAL A 4 -9.71 15.98 -1.81
C VAL A 4 -9.18 15.20 -3.02
N LEU A 5 -7.92 15.43 -3.39
CA LEU A 5 -7.27 14.71 -4.49
C LEU A 5 -6.78 13.35 -3.96
N CYS A 6 -7.61 12.33 -4.02
CA CYS A 6 -7.19 10.97 -3.72
C CYS A 6 -6.20 10.49 -4.81
N CYS A 7 -4.99 10.10 -4.40
CA CYS A 7 -3.90 9.75 -5.30
C CYS A 7 -3.77 8.24 -5.41
N ARG A 8 -4.15 7.67 -6.55
CA ARG A 8 -4.00 6.23 -6.82
C ARG A 8 -2.55 5.90 -7.18
N PHE A 9 -2.04 4.77 -6.71
CA PHE A 9 -0.71 4.29 -7.04
C PHE A 9 -0.69 2.79 -7.40
N ASP A 10 0.24 2.42 -8.26
CA ASP A 10 0.55 1.04 -8.66
C ASP A 10 2.08 0.92 -8.75
N PHE A 11 2.68 0.15 -7.84
CA PHE A 11 4.12 -0.06 -7.80
C PHE A 11 4.45 -1.55 -7.86
N THR A 12 5.38 -1.89 -8.74
CA THR A 12 5.88 -3.27 -8.89
C THR A 12 7.39 -3.30 -8.65
N HIS A 13 7.80 -4.04 -7.62
CA HIS A 13 9.18 -4.43 -7.40
C HIS A 13 9.44 -5.79 -8.07
N LYS A 14 10.39 -5.85 -9.00
CA LYS A 14 10.83 -7.09 -9.63
C LYS A 14 12.35 -7.12 -9.78
N LYS A 15 13.00 -8.03 -9.06
CA LYS A 15 14.42 -8.37 -9.24
C LYS A 15 14.53 -9.86 -9.47
N GLN A 16 14.76 -10.23 -10.73
CA GLN A 16 14.97 -11.61 -11.13
C GLN A 16 16.15 -11.68 -12.10
N SER A 17 17.16 -12.47 -11.77
CA SER A 17 18.37 -12.67 -12.60
C SER A 17 18.80 -14.15 -12.67
N GLY A 18 17.85 -15.08 -12.53
CA GLY A 18 18.06 -16.53 -12.45
C GLY A 18 17.92 -17.06 -11.00
N GLY A 19 17.33 -18.26 -10.84
CA GLY A 19 17.00 -18.83 -9.52
C GLY A 19 15.84 -18.13 -8.81
N SER A 20 15.81 -18.18 -7.47
CA SER A 20 14.85 -17.44 -6.66
C SER A 20 15.10 -15.93 -6.75
N GLY A 21 14.07 -15.16 -7.06
CA GLY A 21 14.13 -13.69 -7.11
C GLY A 21 13.11 -13.03 -6.20
N GLN A 22 13.06 -11.69 -6.27
CA GLN A 22 12.12 -10.88 -5.49
C GLN A 22 11.04 -10.33 -6.42
N TYR A 23 9.79 -10.54 -6.05
CA TYR A 23 8.63 -9.98 -6.73
C TYR A 23 7.61 -9.51 -5.70
N GLY A 24 7.12 -8.28 -5.89
CA GLY A 24 6.05 -7.71 -5.09
C GLY A 24 5.34 -6.63 -5.88
N LYS A 25 4.01 -6.62 -5.83
CA LYS A 25 3.19 -5.57 -6.42
C LYS A 25 2.25 -5.03 -5.36
N VAL A 26 2.20 -3.71 -5.21
CA VAL A 26 1.31 -3.01 -4.28
C VAL A 26 0.53 -1.97 -5.07
N ILE A 27 -0.78 -1.98 -4.89
CA ILE A 27 -1.72 -1.01 -5.46
C ILE A 27 -2.51 -0.39 -4.31
N GLY A 28 -2.89 0.87 -4.44
CA GLY A 28 -3.66 1.54 -3.39
C GLY A 28 -4.04 2.96 -3.74
N VAL A 29 -4.60 3.64 -2.74
CA VAL A 29 -4.99 5.05 -2.79
C VAL A 29 -4.39 5.75 -1.59
N LEU A 30 -3.81 6.92 -1.83
CA LEU A 30 -3.36 7.83 -0.78
C LEU A 30 -4.38 8.95 -0.64
N GLU A 31 -4.95 9.07 0.55
CA GLU A 31 -5.94 10.10 0.88
C GLU A 31 -5.41 10.94 2.04
N PRO A 32 -5.64 12.26 2.05
CA PRO A 32 -5.31 13.06 3.20
C PRO A 32 -6.26 12.71 4.35
N LEU A 33 -5.69 12.66 5.55
CA LEU A 33 -6.49 12.51 6.77
C LEU A 33 -7.28 13.79 7.06
N ASP A 34 -8.21 13.71 8.00
CA ASP A 34 -8.83 14.92 8.53
C ASP A 34 -7.77 15.87 9.09
N PRO A 35 -7.95 17.20 8.96
CA PRO A 35 -6.97 18.18 9.43
C PRO A 35 -6.57 18.04 10.90
N GLU A 36 -7.48 17.51 11.71
CA GLU A 36 -7.29 17.22 13.14
C GLU A 36 -6.29 16.07 13.40
N ASN A 37 -6.00 15.26 12.38
CA ASN A 37 -5.17 14.07 12.45
C ASN A 37 -3.87 14.15 11.63
N TYR A 38 -3.49 15.33 11.12
CA TYR A 38 -2.27 15.50 10.30
C TYR A 38 -0.94 15.13 10.98
N THR A 39 -0.95 14.88 12.30
CA THR A 39 0.23 14.38 13.03
C THR A 39 0.34 12.86 13.05
N LYS A 40 -0.63 12.15 12.48
CA LYS A 40 -0.71 10.70 12.44
C LYS A 40 -0.50 10.18 11.01
N LEU A 41 -0.06 8.94 10.92
CA LEU A 41 -0.07 8.16 9.69
C LEU A 41 -1.05 7.01 9.89
N GLU A 42 -2.02 6.88 9.00
CA GLU A 42 -3.02 5.81 9.02
C GLU A 42 -2.79 4.89 7.83
N PHE A 43 -2.84 3.59 8.08
CA PHE A 43 -2.74 2.54 7.07
C PHE A 43 -4.00 1.70 7.11
N SER A 44 -4.63 1.48 5.96
CA SER A 44 -5.81 0.63 5.79
C SER A 44 -5.50 -0.50 4.82
N ASP A 45 -5.71 -1.75 5.26
CA ASP A 45 -5.62 -2.94 4.42
C ASP A 45 -7.02 -3.30 3.87
N GLU A 46 -7.24 -3.00 2.59
CA GLU A 46 -8.46 -3.38 1.87
C GLU A 46 -8.29 -4.67 1.04
N THR A 47 -7.23 -5.45 1.28
CA THR A 47 -7.02 -6.70 0.55
C THR A 47 -8.09 -7.74 0.90
N VAL A 48 -8.66 -8.34 -0.14
CA VAL A 48 -9.70 -9.36 -0.01
C VAL A 48 -9.20 -10.74 -0.43
N GLY A 49 -9.71 -11.77 0.26
CA GLY A 49 -9.41 -13.17 -0.06
C GLY A 49 -7.99 -13.60 0.32
N THR A 50 -7.43 -14.52 -0.47
CA THR A 50 -6.12 -15.15 -0.22
C THR A 50 -5.05 -14.71 -1.22
N ASN A 51 -5.30 -13.63 -1.97
CA ASN A 51 -4.40 -13.14 -3.03
C ASN A 51 -3.06 -12.65 -2.47
N ILE A 52 -3.06 -12.09 -1.25
CA ILE A 52 -1.84 -11.68 -0.53
C ILE A 52 -1.83 -12.36 0.84
N PRO A 53 -0.77 -13.12 1.18
CA PRO A 53 -0.64 -13.70 2.50
C PRO A 53 -0.58 -12.62 3.58
N LYS A 54 -1.49 -12.67 4.56
CA LYS A 54 -1.64 -11.63 5.61
C LYS A 54 -0.39 -11.38 6.44
N GLN A 55 0.51 -12.36 6.51
CA GLN A 55 1.82 -12.23 7.16
C GLN A 55 2.72 -11.15 6.53
N PHE A 56 2.46 -10.74 5.28
CA PHE A 56 3.23 -9.68 4.62
C PHE A 56 2.68 -8.27 4.90
N VAL A 57 1.44 -8.13 5.37
CA VAL A 57 0.82 -6.81 5.60
C VAL A 57 1.62 -5.94 6.59
N PRO A 58 2.09 -6.47 7.74
CA PRO A 58 2.92 -5.67 8.65
C PRO A 58 4.27 -5.23 8.07
N ALA A 59 4.75 -5.91 7.03
CA ALA A 59 5.97 -5.53 6.31
C ALA A 59 5.71 -4.47 5.22
N VAL A 60 4.45 -4.28 4.81
CA VAL A 60 4.03 -3.23 3.87
C VAL A 60 3.67 -1.94 4.62
N GLU A 61 3.12 -2.05 5.83
CA GLU A 61 2.77 -0.92 6.69
C GLU A 61 3.99 -0.16 7.24
N ARG A 62 5.10 -0.87 7.48
CA ARG A 62 6.29 -0.35 8.18
C ARG A 62 7.38 0.20 7.27
#